data_AF-A0A5S4EQV6-F1
#
_entry.id   AF-A0A5S4EQV6-F1
#
_cell.length_a   1.000
_cell.length_b   1.000
_cell.length_c   1.000
_cell.angle_alpha   90.00
_cell.angle_beta   90.00
_cell.angle_gamma   90.00
#
_symmetry.space_group_name_H-M   'P 1'
#
loop_
_entity.id
_entity.type
_entity.pdbx_description
1 polymer ?
#
loop_
_entity_poly.entity_id
_entity_poly.type
_entity_poly.pdbx_seq_one_letter_code
_entity_poly.pdbx_strand_id
1 'polypeptide(L)' 'MAHAQDVAQRLRSDRVTESDQLAQRAAFQAIAPETEGGLYLVPKVIE' A
#
# COMPACT_ATOMS: atom_id res chain seq x y z
N MET A 1 5.67 12.67 28.51
CA MET A 1 5.67 11.22 28.22
C MET A 1 4.42 10.92 27.40
N ALA A 2 4.52 10.87 26.07
CA ALA A 2 3.35 10.88 25.17
C ALA A 2 2.58 9.55 25.10
N HIS A 3 3.16 8.46 25.59
CA HIS A 3 2.48 7.17 25.75
C HIS A 3 2.85 6.58 27.11
N ALA A 4 2.03 6.87 28.13
CA ALA A 4 2.22 6.42 29.52
C ALA A 4 1.55 5.05 29.77
N GLN A 5 1.65 4.13 28.82
CA GLN A 5 1.14 2.77 28.97
C GLN A 5 2.28 1.78 28.80
N ASP A 6 2.33 0.79 29.69
CA ASP A 6 3.24 -0.34 29.58
C ASP A 6 2.69 -1.28 28.50
N VAL A 7 3.07 -1.04 27.24
CA VAL A 7 2.52 -1.76 26.08
C VAL A 7 3.60 -2.66 25.49
N ALA A 8 3.29 -3.95 25.40
CA ALA A 8 4.09 -4.91 24.65
C ALA A 8 3.88 -4.76 23.14
N GLN A 9 4.90 -5.12 22.34
CA GLN A 9 4.81 -5.09 20.88
C GLN A 9 3.76 -6.10 20.38
N ARG A 10 2.78 -5.61 19.61
CA ARG A 10 1.78 -6.48 18.95
C ARG A 10 2.42 -7.19 17.76
N LEU A 11 2.34 -8.51 17.74
CA LEU A 11 2.74 -9.33 16.60
C LEU A 11 1.57 -9.51 15.64
N ARG A 12 1.86 -9.52 14.33
CA ARG A 12 0.91 -9.86 13.27
C ARG A 12 1.01 -11.36 12.97
N SER A 13 -0.12 -12.01 12.72
CA SER A 13 -0.14 -13.38 12.22
C SER A 13 0.45 -13.47 10.81
N ASP A 14 1.17 -14.55 10.52
CA ASP A 14 1.74 -14.81 9.20
C ASP A 14 0.70 -15.47 8.29
N ARG A 15 -0.29 -14.67 7.88
CA ARG A 15 -1.38 -15.09 7.02
C ARG A 15 -1.64 -14.09 5.92
N VAL A 16 -1.80 -14.59 4.70
CA VAL A 16 -2.27 -13.83 3.54
C VAL A 16 -3.71 -13.38 3.78
N THR A 17 -4.03 -12.13 3.45
CA THR A 17 -5.35 -11.52 3.70
C THR A 17 -6.02 -11.00 2.43
N GLU A 18 -5.28 -10.93 1.34
CA GLU A 18 -5.67 -10.37 0.06
C GLU A 18 -6.72 -11.27 -0.63
N SER A 19 -7.81 -10.66 -1.10
CA SER A 19 -8.85 -11.30 -1.92
C SER A 19 -9.06 -10.49 -3.19
N ASP A 20 -9.12 -11.16 -4.35
CA ASP A 20 -9.27 -10.56 -5.69
C ASP A 20 -8.32 -9.36 -5.98
N GLN A 21 -7.04 -9.69 -6.16
CA GLN A 21 -5.96 -8.72 -6.39
C GLN A 21 -6.14 -7.90 -7.69
N LEU A 22 -6.89 -8.39 -8.67
CA LEU A 22 -7.11 -7.71 -9.94
C LEU A 22 -8.12 -6.57 -9.80
N ALA A 23 -9.23 -6.81 -9.12
CA ALA A 23 -10.23 -5.78 -8.84
C ALA A 23 -9.67 -4.66 -7.95
N GLN A 24 -8.83 -5.01 -6.96
CA GLN A 24 -8.15 -4.02 -6.11
C GLN A 24 -7.19 -3.14 -6.91
N ARG A 25 -6.40 -3.74 -7.81
CA ARG A 25 -5.49 -2.98 -8.68
C ARG A 25 -6.24 -1.94 -9.51
N ALA A 26 -7.37 -2.32 -10.11
CA ALA A 26 -8.19 -1.40 -10.87
C ALA A 26 -8.73 -0.25 -9.99
N ALA A 27 -9.21 -0.55 -8.79
CA ALA A 27 -9.71 0.45 -7.85
C ALA A 27 -8.62 1.46 -7.44
N PHE A 28 -7.39 1.01 -7.20
CA PHE A 28 -6.29 1.91 -6.84
C PHE A 28 -5.81 2.76 -8.01
N GLN A 29 -5.87 2.24 -9.24
CA GLN A 29 -5.44 2.99 -10.43
C GLN A 29 -6.50 4.00 -10.89
N ALA A 30 -7.77 3.81 -10.53
CA ALA A 30 -8.86 4.72 -10.89
C ALA A 30 -8.68 6.15 -10.36
N ILE A 31 -7.96 6.34 -9.24
CA ILE A 31 -7.73 7.65 -8.62
C ILE A 31 -6.32 8.21 -8.89
N ALA A 32 -5.49 7.47 -9.62
CA ALA A 32 -4.11 7.86 -9.81
C ALA A 32 -3.96 8.89 -10.94
N PRO A 33 -3.01 9.84 -10.82
CA PRO A 33 -2.81 10.86 -11.84
C PRO A 33 -2.44 10.28 -13.21
N GLU A 34 -1.58 9.25 -13.24
CA GLU A 34 -1.11 8.64 -14.47
C GLU A 34 -0.74 7.16 -14.24
N THR A 35 -1.25 6.29 -15.11
CA THR A 35 -1.00 4.84 -15.07
C THR A 35 -0.92 4.28 -16.48
N GLU A 36 -0.07 3.26 -16.68
CA GLU A 36 0.06 2.55 -17.96
C GLU A 36 0.44 1.09 -17.70
N GLY A 37 -0.18 0.13 -18.41
CA GLY A 37 0.17 -1.28 -18.31
C GLY A 37 0.02 -1.89 -16.90
N GLY A 38 -0.78 -1.27 -16.03
CA GLY A 38 -0.89 -1.66 -14.64
C GLY A 38 0.21 -1.11 -13.73
N LEU A 39 0.99 -0.12 -14.17
CA LEU A 39 2.03 0.57 -13.42
C LEU A 39 1.65 2.03 -13.17
N TYR A 40 2.17 2.62 -12.08
CA TYR A 40 2.06 4.04 -11.81
C TYR A 40 3.21 4.79 -12.48
N LEU A 41 2.90 5.83 -13.24
CA LEU A 41 3.91 6.64 -13.90
C LEU A 41 4.35 7.79 -12.99
N VAL A 42 5.66 7.99 -12.89
CA VAL A 42 6.29 9.05 -12.10
C VAL A 42 7.43 9.64 -12.93
N PRO A 43 7.61 10.98 -12.95
CA PRO A 43 8.72 11.60 -13.65
C PRO A 43 10.07 11.06 -13.16
N LYS A 44 10.88 10.53 -14.07
CA LYS A 44 12.25 10.15 -13.77
C LYS A 44 13.13 11.39 -13.77
N VAL A 45 13.57 11.84 -12.60
CA VAL A 45 14.58 12.89 -12.47
C VAL A 45 15.94 12.21 -12.40
N ILE A 46 16.75 12.39 -13.44
CA ILE A 46 18.14 11.94 -13.52
C ILE A 46 18.98 13.12 -14.01
N GLU A 47 19.99 13.48 -13.23
CA GLU A 47 21.09 14.38 -13.58
C GLU A 47 22.29 13.56 -14.06
#